data_AF-A0A950U3R8-F1
#
_entry.id   AF-A0A950U3R8-F1
#
_cell.length_a   1.000
_cell.length_b   1.000
_cell.length_c   1.000
_cell.angle_alpha   90.00
_cell.angle_beta   90.00
_cell.angle_gamma   90.00
#
_symmetry.space_group_name_H-M   'P 1'
#
loop_
_entity.id
_entity.type
_entity.pdbx_description
1 polymer ?
#
loop_
_entity_poly.entity_id
_entity_poly.type
_entity_poly.pdbx_seq_one_letter_code
_entity_poly.pdbx_strand_id
1 'polypeptide(L)'
;AQAIMRKLVRLLSGADIAFKKIDSLLRGHVAAELAECMSHFDHCILAPAFPFQGRITRNRRQLVKSGDDWRDTGVDLEADLRRFGVAARIHDAVTDEDLDQIVSRGRALTGKVLWCGSAGLASALARHLPVPRPSLYQPILALIGSDHPVSAGQLNRLGSVHLPIQAGNIAVPEGNAAVSVEIPAGIPRGQAGRIIANTFSALLTETTSRPGTLVVSGGETLRLLCEELGATGLLVNGQIEPGVPTSLLRGGPWDGQRIVSKSGAFGDPGLLARLLGIQSV
;
A
#
# COMPACT_ATOMS: atom_id res chain seq x y z
N ALA A 1 12.15 -15.45 5.63
CA ALA A 1 10.87 -15.53 4.91
C ALA A 1 10.07 -16.79 5.24
N GLN A 2 10.59 -17.99 4.92
CA GLN A 2 9.86 -19.26 5.09
C GLN A 2 9.29 -19.50 6.51
N ALA A 3 10.08 -19.29 7.57
CA ALA A 3 9.62 -19.48 8.95
C ALA A 3 8.46 -18.56 9.34
N ILE A 4 8.43 -17.33 8.82
CA ILE A 4 7.31 -16.40 9.02
C ILE A 4 6.10 -16.90 8.24
N MET A 5 6.29 -17.29 6.98
CA MET A 5 5.20 -17.77 6.12
C MET A 5 4.53 -19.04 6.68
N ARG A 6 5.28 -19.98 7.26
CA ARG A 6 4.72 -21.15 7.96
C ARG A 6 3.78 -20.80 9.10
N LYS A 7 4.03 -19.69 9.80
CA LYS A 7 3.14 -19.21 10.86
C LYS A 7 1.90 -18.54 10.26
N LEU A 8 2.10 -17.70 9.24
CA LEU A 8 1.03 -16.88 8.66
C LEU A 8 0.07 -17.66 7.76
N VAL A 9 0.52 -18.69 7.04
CA VAL A 9 -0.34 -19.46 6.11
C VAL A 9 -1.56 -20.06 6.81
N ARG A 10 -1.42 -20.40 8.10
CA ARG A 10 -2.52 -20.94 8.91
C ARG A 10 -3.66 -19.92 9.11
N LEU A 11 -3.36 -18.62 9.03
CA LEU A 11 -4.37 -17.56 9.10
C LEU A 11 -5.26 -17.51 7.85
N LEU A 12 -4.84 -18.14 6.74
CA LEU A 12 -5.65 -18.26 5.52
C LEU A 12 -6.62 -19.45 5.57
N SER A 13 -6.54 -20.29 6.60
CA SER A 13 -7.43 -21.44 6.75
C SER A 13 -8.87 -20.99 6.97
N GLY A 14 -9.80 -21.46 6.13
CA GLY A 14 -11.22 -21.10 6.21
C GLY A 14 -11.56 -19.73 5.62
N ALA A 15 -10.59 -19.03 5.01
CA ALA A 15 -10.88 -17.77 4.30
C ALA A 15 -11.65 -18.04 3.00
N ASP A 16 -12.65 -17.21 2.70
CA ASP A 16 -13.36 -17.24 1.41
C ASP A 16 -12.41 -16.96 0.23
N ILE A 17 -11.41 -16.10 0.46
CA ILE A 17 -10.35 -15.78 -0.49
C ILE A 17 -9.01 -15.83 0.25
N ALA A 18 -8.22 -16.85 -0.05
CA ALA A 18 -6.83 -16.90 0.40
C ALA A 18 -5.94 -16.12 -0.59
N PHE A 19 -5.42 -14.98 -0.15
CA PHE A 19 -4.63 -14.09 -1.00
C PHE A 19 -3.22 -13.87 -0.44
N LYS A 20 -2.21 -14.18 -1.26
CA LYS A 20 -0.81 -13.85 -1.00
C LYS A 20 -0.39 -12.66 -1.85
N LYS A 21 -0.25 -11.50 -1.21
CA LYS A 21 0.26 -10.30 -1.85
C LYS A 21 1.75 -10.44 -2.19
N ILE A 22 2.13 -10.06 -3.40
CA ILE A 22 3.53 -9.93 -3.85
C ILE A 22 3.79 -8.56 -4.46
N ASP A 23 5.05 -8.14 -4.47
CA ASP A 23 5.47 -6.90 -5.13
C ASP A 23 5.34 -7.02 -6.66
N SER A 24 4.80 -6.00 -7.34
CA SER A 24 4.60 -6.05 -8.80
C SER A 24 5.91 -5.95 -9.59
N LEU A 25 7.03 -5.60 -8.95
CA LEU A 25 8.38 -5.70 -9.53
C LEU A 25 9.09 -6.98 -9.10
N LEU A 26 8.38 -7.92 -8.47
CA LEU A 26 8.88 -9.21 -8.01
C LEU A 26 10.04 -9.13 -7.00
N ARG A 27 10.15 -8.01 -6.26
CA ARG A 27 11.11 -7.91 -5.16
C ARG A 27 10.69 -8.81 -3.99
N GLY A 28 11.67 -9.38 -3.30
CA GLY A 28 11.47 -10.24 -2.14
C GLY A 28 11.53 -11.74 -2.48
N HIS A 29 10.97 -12.57 -1.61
CA HIS A 29 11.17 -14.03 -1.63
C HIS A 29 9.95 -14.79 -2.14
N VAL A 30 9.42 -14.41 -3.31
CA VAL A 30 8.11 -14.89 -3.81
C VAL A 30 8.03 -16.43 -3.85
N ALA A 31 8.96 -17.10 -4.52
CA ALA A 31 8.95 -18.55 -4.67
C ALA A 31 9.16 -19.29 -3.34
N ALA A 32 10.12 -18.84 -2.52
CA ALA A 32 10.39 -19.43 -1.21
C ALA A 32 9.18 -19.32 -0.27
N GLU A 33 8.46 -18.20 -0.31
CA GLU A 33 7.23 -18.03 0.46
C GLU A 33 6.09 -18.89 -0.08
N LEU A 34 5.93 -18.99 -1.40
CA LEU A 34 4.92 -19.85 -2.02
C LEU A 34 5.12 -21.33 -1.67
N ALA A 35 6.37 -21.81 -1.58
CA ALA A 35 6.68 -23.18 -1.19
C ALA A 35 6.08 -23.56 0.17
N GLU A 36 6.05 -22.62 1.13
CA GLU A 36 5.43 -22.86 2.44
C GLU A 36 3.90 -22.81 2.39
N CYS A 37 3.32 -22.17 1.37
CA CYS A 37 1.88 -22.09 1.18
C CYS A 37 1.30 -23.33 0.51
N MET A 38 2.01 -23.92 -0.47
CA MET A 38 1.44 -24.94 -1.37
C MET A 38 0.93 -26.20 -0.66
N SER A 39 1.41 -26.53 0.54
CA SER A 39 0.89 -27.67 1.32
C SER A 39 -0.55 -27.48 1.84
N HIS A 40 -1.11 -26.26 1.72
CA HIS A 40 -2.44 -25.92 2.23
C HIS A 40 -3.48 -25.69 1.12
N PHE A 41 -3.04 -25.67 -0.15
CA PHE A 41 -3.87 -25.28 -1.30
C PHE A 41 -3.69 -26.27 -2.45
N ASP A 42 -4.79 -26.56 -3.14
CA ASP A 42 -4.80 -27.46 -4.31
C ASP A 42 -4.29 -26.75 -5.55
N HIS A 43 -4.53 -25.44 -5.64
CA HIS A 43 -4.16 -24.60 -6.79
C HIS A 43 -3.46 -23.32 -6.35
N CYS A 44 -2.56 -22.80 -7.18
CA CYS A 44 -1.99 -21.47 -7.03
C CYS A 44 -2.14 -20.68 -8.33
N ILE A 45 -2.92 -19.60 -8.29
CA ILE A 45 -3.04 -18.64 -9.40
C ILE A 45 -2.01 -17.53 -9.17
N LEU A 46 -0.92 -17.55 -9.94
CA LEU A 46 0.16 -16.57 -9.83
C LEU A 46 0.08 -15.51 -10.94
N ALA A 47 -0.36 -14.30 -10.61
CA ALA A 47 -0.50 -13.19 -11.56
C ALA A 47 0.09 -11.88 -10.97
N PRO A 48 1.37 -11.56 -11.29
CA PRO A 48 2.06 -10.40 -10.72
C PRO A 48 1.73 -9.07 -11.40
N ALA A 49 1.12 -9.07 -12.59
CA ALA A 49 0.80 -7.87 -13.35
C ALA A 49 0.02 -6.83 -12.52
N PHE A 50 0.28 -5.55 -12.82
CA PHE A 50 -0.48 -4.40 -12.34
C PHE A 50 -0.56 -3.32 -13.43
N PRO A 51 -1.42 -3.53 -14.46
CA PRO A 51 -1.46 -2.69 -15.66
C PRO A 51 -1.69 -1.20 -15.37
N PHE A 52 -2.58 -0.88 -14.42
CA PHE A 52 -2.81 0.49 -13.93
C PHE A 52 -1.52 1.24 -13.57
N GLN A 53 -0.52 0.52 -13.08
CA GLN A 53 0.76 1.07 -12.68
C GLN A 53 1.86 0.88 -13.73
N GLY A 54 1.56 0.39 -14.93
CA GLY A 54 2.54 0.13 -15.98
C GLY A 54 3.43 -1.08 -15.66
N ARG A 55 2.89 -2.11 -15.01
CA ARG A 55 3.58 -3.39 -14.79
C ARG A 55 2.76 -4.50 -15.42
N ILE A 56 3.34 -5.28 -16.32
CA ILE A 56 2.63 -6.35 -17.05
C ILE A 56 3.40 -7.65 -16.99
N THR A 57 2.72 -8.76 -17.24
CA THR A 57 3.33 -10.08 -17.41
C THR A 57 3.10 -10.53 -18.86
N ARG A 58 4.18 -10.84 -19.58
CA ARG A 58 4.13 -11.31 -20.97
C ARG A 58 5.18 -12.39 -21.16
N ASN A 59 4.80 -13.51 -21.78
CA ASN A 59 5.67 -14.68 -21.94
C ASN A 59 6.26 -15.13 -20.60
N ARG A 60 5.46 -15.07 -19.53
CA ARG A 60 5.84 -15.36 -18.12
C ARG A 60 6.93 -14.46 -17.55
N ARG A 61 7.31 -13.39 -18.24
CA ARG A 61 8.27 -12.38 -17.79
C ARG A 61 7.53 -11.16 -17.26
N GLN A 62 7.98 -10.63 -16.13
CA GLN A 62 7.45 -9.40 -15.57
C GLN A 62 8.19 -8.20 -16.15
N LEU A 63 7.41 -7.27 -16.73
CA LEU A 63 7.89 -6.08 -17.39
C LEU A 63 7.38 -4.82 -16.69
N VAL A 64 8.19 -3.76 -16.70
CA VAL A 64 7.84 -2.43 -16.20
C VAL A 64 7.97 -1.41 -17.32
N LYS A 65 6.98 -0.50 -17.42
CA LYS A 65 6.98 0.59 -18.39
C LYS A 65 8.12 1.57 -18.11
N SER A 66 8.85 1.95 -19.15
CA SER A 66 9.98 2.88 -19.11
C SER A 66 9.92 3.79 -20.34
N GLY A 67 9.28 4.95 -20.19
CA GLY A 67 8.91 5.77 -21.36
C GLY A 67 7.87 5.05 -22.22
N ASP A 68 8.16 4.91 -23.51
CA ASP A 68 7.32 4.17 -24.46
C ASP A 68 7.66 2.67 -24.53
N ASP A 69 8.75 2.25 -23.87
CA ASP A 69 9.26 0.88 -23.89
C ASP A 69 8.90 0.07 -22.64
N TRP A 70 9.13 -1.24 -22.74
CA TRP A 70 9.00 -2.20 -21.64
C TRP A 70 10.36 -2.77 -21.26
N ARG A 71 10.69 -2.71 -19.98
CA ARG A 71 11.92 -3.28 -19.43
C ARG A 71 11.62 -4.49 -18.57
N ASP A 72 12.38 -5.57 -18.75
CA ASP A 72 12.31 -6.73 -17.86
C ASP A 72 12.77 -6.36 -16.45
N THR A 73 12.07 -6.87 -15.44
CA THR A 73 12.45 -6.65 -14.02
C THR A 73 13.78 -7.33 -13.64
N GLY A 74 14.27 -8.25 -14.47
CA GLY A 74 15.46 -9.06 -14.24
C GLY A 74 15.20 -10.29 -13.37
N VAL A 75 13.99 -10.45 -12.85
CA VAL A 75 13.64 -11.58 -11.97
C VAL A 75 13.12 -12.76 -12.80
N ASP A 76 13.81 -13.90 -12.70
CA ASP A 76 13.36 -15.16 -13.29
C ASP A 76 12.53 -15.97 -12.28
N LEU A 77 11.27 -15.57 -12.15
CA LEU A 77 10.35 -16.21 -11.22
C LEU A 77 10.09 -17.67 -11.58
N GLU A 78 10.15 -18.05 -12.86
CA GLU A 78 9.95 -19.43 -13.28
C GLU A 78 11.12 -20.33 -12.80
N ALA A 79 12.35 -19.84 -12.96
CA ALA A 79 13.53 -20.53 -12.42
C ALA A 79 13.48 -20.62 -10.88
N ASP A 80 13.06 -19.56 -10.19
CA ASP A 80 12.90 -19.56 -8.74
C ASP A 80 11.84 -20.57 -8.28
N LEU A 81 10.67 -20.63 -8.93
CA LEU A 81 9.63 -21.61 -8.59
C LEU A 81 10.13 -23.04 -8.75
N ARG A 82 10.87 -23.35 -9.82
CA ARG A 82 11.49 -24.67 -10.03
C ARG A 82 12.50 -24.99 -8.93
N ARG A 83 13.35 -24.02 -8.58
CA ARG A 83 14.36 -24.18 -7.51
C ARG A 83 13.73 -24.52 -6.15
N PHE A 84 12.57 -23.95 -5.86
CA PHE A 84 11.83 -24.20 -4.61
C PHE A 84 10.81 -25.34 -4.71
N GLY A 85 10.74 -26.06 -5.84
CA GLY A 85 9.81 -27.18 -6.02
C GLY A 85 8.33 -26.76 -6.04
N VAL A 86 8.05 -25.52 -6.42
CA VAL A 86 6.69 -24.96 -6.44
C VAL A 86 6.04 -25.23 -7.79
N ALA A 87 5.02 -26.08 -7.81
CA ALA A 87 4.18 -26.31 -8.98
C ALA A 87 3.13 -25.20 -9.13
N ALA A 88 3.55 -24.03 -9.64
CA ALA A 88 2.67 -22.90 -9.94
C ALA A 88 2.94 -22.38 -11.36
N ARG A 89 1.87 -21.96 -12.05
CA ARG A 89 1.97 -21.32 -13.38
C ARG A 89 1.89 -19.81 -13.23
N ILE A 90 2.84 -19.10 -13.84
CA ILE A 90 2.77 -17.66 -14.00
C ILE A 90 1.77 -17.35 -15.12
N HIS A 91 0.74 -16.57 -14.80
CA HIS A 91 -0.28 -16.14 -15.76
C HIS A 91 0.11 -14.80 -16.38
N ASP A 92 0.08 -14.75 -17.71
CA ASP A 92 0.29 -13.52 -18.46
C ASP A 92 -0.94 -12.61 -18.35
N ALA A 93 -0.67 -11.31 -18.17
CA ALA A 93 -1.69 -10.27 -18.15
C ALA A 93 -1.04 -8.94 -18.54
N VAL A 94 -1.57 -8.32 -19.60
CA VAL A 94 -1.13 -7.02 -20.11
C VAL A 94 -2.19 -5.93 -19.92
N THR A 95 -3.43 -6.33 -19.64
CA THR A 95 -4.57 -5.48 -19.33
C THR A 95 -5.28 -5.92 -18.04
N ASP A 96 -6.12 -5.03 -17.50
CA ASP A 96 -6.99 -5.38 -16.38
C ASP A 96 -8.05 -6.42 -16.77
N GLU A 97 -8.43 -6.48 -18.05
CA GLU A 97 -9.34 -7.51 -18.57
C GLU A 97 -8.70 -8.91 -18.56
N ASP A 98 -7.41 -9.02 -18.86
CA ASP A 98 -6.68 -10.29 -18.73
C ASP A 98 -6.72 -10.80 -17.28
N LEU A 99 -6.56 -9.89 -16.30
CA LEU A 99 -6.66 -10.21 -14.88
C LEU A 99 -8.07 -10.68 -14.50
N ASP A 100 -9.11 -10.08 -15.07
CA ASP A 100 -10.50 -10.50 -14.85
C ASP A 100 -10.75 -11.91 -15.42
N GLN A 101 -10.20 -12.22 -16.60
CA GLN A 101 -10.27 -13.56 -17.17
C GLN A 101 -9.52 -14.59 -16.32
N ILE A 102 -8.35 -14.24 -15.78
CA ILE A 102 -7.59 -15.08 -14.85
C ILE A 102 -8.43 -15.37 -13.60
N VAL A 103 -9.07 -14.35 -13.02
CA VAL A 103 -9.95 -14.51 -11.85
C VAL A 103 -11.16 -15.37 -12.17
N SER A 104 -11.81 -15.17 -13.31
CA SER A 104 -12.95 -15.98 -13.75
C SER A 104 -12.59 -17.47 -13.85
N ARG A 105 -11.46 -17.79 -14.51
CA ARG A 105 -10.96 -19.17 -14.63
C ARG A 105 -10.56 -19.77 -13.29
N GLY A 106 -9.89 -18.99 -12.43
CA GLY A 106 -9.48 -19.47 -11.11
C GLY A 106 -10.67 -19.74 -10.18
N ARG A 107 -11.76 -18.96 -10.26
CA ARG A 107 -13.01 -19.19 -9.51
C ARG A 107 -13.77 -20.43 -9.96
N ALA A 108 -13.54 -20.90 -11.19
CA ALA A 108 -14.15 -22.13 -11.71
C ALA A 108 -13.43 -23.41 -11.24
N LEU A 109 -12.27 -23.30 -10.59
CA LEU A 109 -11.54 -24.45 -10.06
C LEU A 109 -12.23 -25.03 -8.82
N THR A 110 -12.24 -26.36 -8.74
CA THR A 110 -12.64 -27.08 -7.53
C THR A 110 -11.45 -27.25 -6.60
N GLY A 111 -11.64 -26.99 -5.31
CA GLY A 111 -10.59 -27.09 -4.28
C GLY A 111 -10.15 -25.73 -3.74
N LYS A 112 -9.15 -25.75 -2.86
CA LYS A 112 -8.59 -24.56 -2.21
C LYS A 112 -7.64 -23.85 -3.18
N VAL A 113 -7.99 -22.63 -3.56
CA VAL A 113 -7.19 -21.78 -4.45
C VAL A 113 -6.43 -20.75 -3.63
N LEU A 114 -5.10 -20.71 -3.79
CA LEU A 114 -4.27 -19.58 -3.38
C LEU A 114 -4.17 -18.58 -4.52
N TRP A 115 -4.64 -17.35 -4.28
CA TRP A 115 -4.44 -16.23 -5.19
C TRP A 115 -3.12 -15.53 -4.85
N CYS A 116 -2.12 -15.61 -5.73
CA CYS A 116 -0.83 -14.98 -5.52
C CYS A 116 -0.60 -13.88 -6.55
N GLY A 117 -0.57 -12.62 -6.12
CA GLY A 117 -0.48 -11.52 -7.07
C GLY A 117 -0.25 -10.17 -6.45
N SER A 118 -0.16 -9.16 -7.32
CA SER A 118 0.00 -7.78 -6.90
C SER A 118 -1.36 -7.13 -6.59
N ALA A 119 -1.41 -5.80 -6.51
CA ALA A 119 -2.69 -5.10 -6.38
C ALA A 119 -3.55 -5.22 -7.65
N GLY A 120 -2.97 -5.55 -8.82
CA GLY A 120 -3.74 -5.83 -10.04
C GLY A 120 -4.69 -7.02 -9.84
N LEU A 121 -4.15 -8.18 -9.43
CA LEU A 121 -4.97 -9.37 -9.16
C LEU A 121 -5.97 -9.15 -8.02
N ALA A 122 -5.56 -8.45 -6.95
CA ALA A 122 -6.46 -8.12 -5.85
C ALA A 122 -7.64 -7.25 -6.32
N SER A 123 -7.38 -6.25 -7.17
CA SER A 123 -8.42 -5.41 -7.76
C SER A 123 -9.37 -6.22 -8.65
N ALA A 124 -8.85 -7.14 -9.47
CA ALA A 124 -9.68 -8.03 -10.28
C ALA A 124 -10.59 -8.92 -9.42
N LEU A 125 -10.08 -9.47 -8.31
CA LEU A 125 -10.88 -10.25 -7.36
C LEU A 125 -12.00 -9.43 -6.71
N ALA A 126 -11.74 -8.14 -6.47
CA ALA A 126 -12.64 -7.23 -5.77
C ALA A 126 -13.52 -6.37 -6.71
N ARG A 127 -13.36 -6.47 -8.04
CA ARG A 127 -13.93 -5.50 -9.01
C ARG A 127 -15.45 -5.31 -8.89
N HIS A 128 -16.16 -6.37 -8.54
CA HIS A 128 -17.63 -6.35 -8.42
C HIS A 128 -18.12 -6.24 -6.97
N LEU A 129 -17.20 -6.08 -6.01
CA LEU A 129 -17.57 -5.86 -4.62
C LEU A 129 -17.93 -4.38 -4.42
N PRO A 130 -19.00 -4.07 -3.67
CA PRO A 130 -19.28 -2.70 -3.31
C PRO A 130 -18.14 -2.16 -2.45
N VAL A 131 -17.61 -0.98 -2.82
CA VAL A 131 -16.57 -0.31 -2.04
C VAL A 131 -17.16 0.91 -1.34
N PRO A 132 -17.30 0.89 -0.01
CA PRO A 132 -17.80 2.03 0.74
C PRO A 132 -16.93 3.27 0.53
N ARG A 133 -17.56 4.44 0.49
CA ARG A 133 -16.91 5.76 0.41
C ARG A 133 -17.34 6.60 1.62
N PRO A 134 -16.76 6.38 2.79
CA PRO A 134 -17.17 7.08 4.00
C PRO A 134 -16.80 8.56 3.93
N SER A 135 -17.64 9.41 4.53
CA SER A 135 -17.32 10.82 4.73
C SER A 135 -16.09 10.99 5.62
N LEU A 136 -15.30 12.03 5.32
CA LEU A 136 -14.19 12.45 6.15
C LEU A 136 -14.66 13.50 7.16
N TYR A 137 -14.05 13.49 8.34
CA TYR A 137 -14.33 14.45 9.40
C TYR A 137 -13.20 15.46 9.52
N GLN A 138 -13.58 16.72 9.70
CA GLN A 138 -12.67 17.84 9.93
C GLN A 138 -12.32 17.93 11.43
N PRO A 139 -11.18 18.54 11.80
CA PRO A 139 -10.11 18.94 10.89
C PRO A 139 -9.34 17.74 10.34
N ILE A 140 -8.79 17.90 9.13
CA ILE A 140 -7.93 16.92 8.46
C ILE A 140 -6.46 17.31 8.69
N LEU A 141 -5.72 16.39 9.31
CA LEU A 141 -4.27 16.52 9.46
C LEU A 141 -3.56 15.51 8.56
N ALA A 142 -2.84 16.00 7.56
CA ALA A 142 -2.09 15.17 6.63
C ALA A 142 -0.61 15.08 7.05
N LEU A 143 -0.10 13.87 7.24
CA LEU A 143 1.27 13.55 7.61
C LEU A 143 2.01 12.97 6.39
N ILE A 144 2.89 13.77 5.79
CA ILE A 144 3.54 13.46 4.51
C ILE A 144 5.01 13.13 4.75
N GLY A 145 5.34 11.83 4.74
CA GLY A 145 6.71 11.35 4.93
C GLY A 145 7.39 10.82 3.66
N SER A 146 6.73 10.90 2.50
CA SER A 146 7.27 10.36 1.25
C SER A 146 8.05 11.41 0.47
N ASP A 147 9.24 11.01 0.04
CA ASP A 147 10.13 11.73 -0.89
C ASP A 147 9.76 11.56 -2.38
N HIS A 148 8.64 10.91 -2.67
CA HIS A 148 8.26 10.61 -4.05
C HIS A 148 7.83 11.90 -4.80
N PRO A 149 8.22 12.09 -6.08
CA PRO A 149 7.90 13.31 -6.83
C PRO A 149 6.41 13.68 -6.87
N VAL A 150 5.52 12.68 -6.93
CA VAL A 150 4.06 12.91 -6.85
C VAL A 150 3.65 13.55 -5.52
N SER A 151 4.20 13.09 -4.39
CA SER A 151 3.90 13.67 -3.07
C SER A 151 4.47 15.09 -2.94
N ALA A 152 5.68 15.33 -3.44
CA ALA A 152 6.27 16.68 -3.48
C ALA A 152 5.43 17.64 -4.35
N GLY A 153 4.98 17.19 -5.52
CA GLY A 153 4.12 17.98 -6.40
C GLY A 153 2.74 18.30 -5.80
N GLN A 154 2.19 17.39 -4.99
CA GLN A 154 0.95 17.65 -4.23
C GLN A 154 1.17 18.66 -3.11
N LEU A 155 2.27 18.57 -2.36
CA LEU A 155 2.63 19.53 -1.30
C LEU A 155 2.80 20.95 -1.83
N ASN A 156 3.48 21.11 -2.97
CA ASN A 156 3.73 22.42 -3.60
C ASN A 156 2.45 23.20 -3.96
N ARG A 157 1.29 22.53 -3.99
CA ARG A 157 -0.01 23.15 -4.29
C ARG A 157 -0.77 23.61 -3.05
N LEU A 158 -0.26 23.35 -1.86
CA LEU A 158 -1.00 23.59 -0.62
C LEU A 158 -0.78 24.99 -0.02
N GLY A 159 0.19 25.75 -0.52
CA GLY A 159 0.47 27.10 0.00
C GLY A 159 0.69 27.09 1.52
N SER A 160 0.02 27.99 2.24
CA SER A 160 0.13 28.12 3.70
C SER A 160 -0.44 26.95 4.51
N VAL A 161 -1.20 26.04 3.89
CA VAL A 161 -1.72 24.83 4.56
C VAL A 161 -0.62 23.79 4.75
N HIS A 162 0.48 23.88 3.99
CA HIS A 162 1.64 23.01 4.16
C HIS A 162 2.63 23.63 5.17
N LEU A 163 2.93 22.86 6.21
CA LEU A 163 3.85 23.21 7.28
C LEU A 163 5.02 22.21 7.30
N PRO A 164 6.19 22.58 6.75
CA PRO A 164 7.40 21.83 7.00
C PRO A 164 7.85 22.03 8.45
N ILE A 165 8.17 20.93 9.14
CA ILE A 165 8.65 20.95 10.53
C ILE A 165 9.99 20.21 10.64
N GLN A 166 10.72 20.49 11.72
CA GLN A 166 12.01 19.86 12.03
C GLN A 166 11.87 18.97 13.27
N ALA A 167 12.67 17.92 13.35
CA ALA A 167 12.72 17.08 14.53
C ALA A 167 13.11 17.92 15.76
N GLY A 168 12.31 17.86 16.83
CA GLY A 168 12.52 18.64 18.06
C GLY A 168 12.01 20.08 18.03
N ASN A 169 11.46 20.55 16.90
CA ASN A 169 10.76 21.84 16.81
C ASN A 169 9.40 21.64 16.15
N ILE A 170 8.40 21.38 16.99
CA ILE A 170 7.07 20.96 16.57
C ILE A 170 6.11 22.14 16.73
N ALA A 171 5.43 22.50 15.64
CA ALA A 171 4.32 23.43 15.66
C ALA A 171 3.03 22.67 15.38
N VAL A 172 2.12 22.64 16.35
CA VAL A 172 0.81 21.99 16.19
C VAL A 172 -0.09 22.89 15.34
N PRO A 173 -0.56 22.44 14.16
CA PRO A 173 -1.46 23.23 13.35
C PRO A 173 -2.85 23.35 13.96
N GLU A 174 -3.49 24.49 13.71
CA GLU A 174 -4.92 24.67 13.91
C GLU A 174 -5.68 24.36 12.60
N GLY A 175 -6.76 23.59 12.69
CA GLY A 175 -7.60 23.27 11.53
C GLY A 175 -6.93 22.30 10.54
N ASN A 176 -7.21 22.49 9.25
CA ASN A 176 -6.68 21.62 8.20
C ASN A 176 -5.23 21.96 7.90
N ALA A 177 -4.37 20.94 7.88
CA ALA A 177 -2.96 21.13 7.58
C ALA A 177 -2.34 19.90 6.93
N ALA A 178 -1.28 20.12 6.16
CA ALA A 178 -0.32 19.09 5.76
C ALA A 178 1.02 19.35 6.43
N VAL A 179 1.56 18.36 7.11
CA VAL A 179 2.83 18.44 7.81
C VAL A 179 3.81 17.48 7.15
N SER A 180 5.00 17.99 6.82
CA SER A 180 6.14 17.18 6.36
C SER A 180 7.32 17.41 7.28
N VAL A 181 8.19 16.41 7.40
CA VAL A 181 9.42 16.55 8.21
C VAL A 181 10.60 16.83 7.29
N GLU A 182 11.33 17.90 7.58
CA GLU A 182 12.59 18.21 6.91
C GLU A 182 13.67 17.24 7.39
N ILE A 183 14.30 16.55 6.44
CA ILE A 183 15.37 15.59 6.73
C ILE A 183 16.69 16.16 6.18
N PRO A 184 17.73 16.29 7.02
CA PRO A 184 19.04 16.72 6.56
C PRO A 184 19.60 15.84 5.44
N ALA A 185 20.39 16.44 4.55
CA ALA A 185 21.07 15.71 3.50
C ALA A 185 22.01 14.64 4.07
N GLY A 186 22.10 13.49 3.40
CA GLY A 186 23.02 12.40 3.77
C GLY A 186 22.47 11.41 4.81
N ILE A 187 21.26 11.62 5.34
CA ILE A 187 20.62 10.64 6.24
C ILE A 187 20.14 9.42 5.45
N PRO A 188 20.53 8.19 5.83
CA PRO A 188 20.05 6.97 5.19
C PRO A 188 18.52 6.83 5.29
N ARG A 189 17.88 6.32 4.23
CA ARG A 189 16.41 6.22 4.13
C ARG A 189 15.74 5.57 5.33
N GLY A 190 16.29 4.47 5.85
CA GLY A 190 15.74 3.77 7.01
C GLY A 190 15.79 4.61 8.30
N GLN A 191 16.86 5.39 8.47
CA GLN A 191 16.99 6.31 9.61
C GLN A 191 16.06 7.51 9.45
N ALA A 192 15.96 8.06 8.23
CA ALA A 192 15.01 9.13 7.91
C ALA A 192 13.57 8.71 8.23
N GLY A 193 13.16 7.50 7.85
CA GLY A 193 11.83 6.97 8.15
C GLY A 193 11.50 6.96 9.65
N ARG A 194 12.45 6.55 10.50
CA ARG A 194 12.25 6.57 11.96
C ARG A 194 12.19 7.98 12.52
N ILE A 195 13.05 8.89 12.04
CA ILE A 195 12.99 10.32 12.43
C ILE A 195 11.61 10.91 12.09
N ILE A 196 11.13 10.67 10.86
CA ILE A 196 9.81 11.13 10.40
C ILE A 196 8.70 10.61 11.32
N ALA A 197 8.68 9.30 11.59
CA ALA A 197 7.64 8.68 12.41
C ALA A 197 7.65 9.18 13.85
N ASN A 198 8.83 9.33 14.45
CA ASN A 198 8.97 9.85 15.82
C ASN A 198 8.50 11.30 15.91
N THR A 199 8.87 12.13 14.94
CA THR A 199 8.42 13.54 14.87
C THR A 199 6.91 13.63 14.70
N PHE A 200 6.31 12.80 13.84
CA PHE A 200 4.85 12.74 13.72
C PHE A 200 4.16 12.22 14.98
N SER A 201 4.71 11.22 15.65
CA SER A 201 4.17 10.72 16.93
C SER A 201 4.23 11.80 18.02
N ALA A 202 5.33 12.55 18.10
CA ALA A 202 5.47 13.68 19.01
C ALA A 202 4.47 14.80 18.69
N LEU A 203 4.29 15.16 17.41
CA LEU A 203 3.26 16.11 16.98
C LEU A 203 1.87 15.69 17.42
N LEU A 204 1.51 14.42 17.21
CA LEU A 204 0.22 13.88 17.64
C LEU A 204 0.08 13.89 19.17
N THR A 205 1.16 13.68 19.92
CA THR A 205 1.18 13.75 21.38
C THR A 205 0.95 15.18 21.89
N GLU A 206 1.51 16.18 21.21
CA GLU A 206 1.35 17.60 21.56
C GLU A 206 0.01 18.18 21.09
N THR A 207 -0.72 17.47 20.23
CA THR A 207 -2.02 17.93 19.72
C THR A 207 -3.08 17.90 20.82
N THR A 208 -3.68 19.06 21.13
CA THR A 208 -4.69 19.21 22.20
C THR A 208 -6.05 18.59 21.86
N SER A 209 -6.41 18.51 20.58
CA SER A 209 -7.65 17.90 20.09
C SER A 209 -7.41 16.96 18.91
N ARG A 210 -7.94 15.74 18.96
CA ARG A 210 -7.74 14.78 17.86
C ARG A 210 -8.32 15.33 16.54
N PRO A 211 -7.57 15.24 15.42
CA PRO A 211 -8.12 15.52 14.11
C PRO A 211 -9.24 14.53 13.79
N GLY A 212 -10.29 15.02 13.12
CA GLY A 212 -11.39 14.16 12.66
C GLY A 212 -10.91 13.08 11.68
N THR A 213 -9.86 13.37 10.92
CA THR A 213 -9.20 12.43 10.00
C THR A 213 -7.70 12.68 9.93
N LEU A 214 -6.90 11.61 10.00
CA LEU A 214 -5.50 11.65 9.61
C LEU A 214 -5.35 11.22 8.15
N VAL A 215 -4.55 11.93 7.38
CA VAL A 215 -4.12 11.47 6.04
C VAL A 215 -2.64 11.12 6.12
N VAL A 216 -2.22 9.89 5.82
CA VAL A 216 -0.81 9.50 5.90
C VAL A 216 -0.30 9.11 4.51
N SER A 217 0.76 9.78 4.05
CA SER A 217 1.39 9.51 2.75
C SER A 217 2.76 8.84 2.92
N GLY A 218 2.87 7.64 2.35
CA GLY A 218 4.06 6.78 2.43
C GLY A 218 3.78 5.50 3.22
N GLY A 219 4.04 4.35 2.61
CA GLY A 219 3.79 3.05 3.25
C GLY A 219 4.69 2.80 4.47
N GLU A 220 5.97 3.19 4.38
CA GLU A 220 6.91 3.11 5.50
C GLU A 220 6.53 4.09 6.61
N THR A 221 6.17 5.33 6.26
CA THR A 221 5.64 6.34 7.18
C THR A 221 4.46 5.82 7.98
N LEU A 222 3.44 5.25 7.31
CA LEU A 222 2.26 4.69 7.96
C LEU A 222 2.62 3.52 8.88
N ARG A 223 3.46 2.58 8.41
CA ARG A 223 3.87 1.42 9.23
C ARG A 223 4.58 1.87 10.51
N LEU A 224 5.57 2.74 10.38
CA LEU A 224 6.36 3.23 11.50
C LEU A 224 5.51 4.08 12.45
N LEU A 225 4.63 4.92 11.93
CA LEU A 225 3.68 5.68 12.75
C LEU A 225 2.76 4.75 13.54
N CYS A 226 2.21 3.70 12.91
CA CYS A 226 1.42 2.70 13.61
C CYS A 226 2.21 2.02 14.75
N GLU A 227 3.49 1.68 14.53
CA GLU A 227 4.36 1.13 15.57
C GLU A 227 4.55 2.12 16.74
N GLU A 228 4.88 3.38 16.45
CA GLU A 228 5.08 4.42 17.47
C GLU A 228 3.80 4.72 18.26
N LEU A 229 2.63 4.64 17.61
CA LEU A 229 1.34 4.83 18.26
C LEU A 229 0.83 3.59 19.00
N GLY A 230 1.57 2.47 18.99
CA GLY A 230 1.14 1.21 19.61
C GLY A 230 -0.08 0.58 18.92
N ALA A 231 -0.30 0.89 17.64
CA ALA A 231 -1.38 0.33 16.85
C ALA A 231 -1.10 -1.14 16.52
N THR A 232 -2.14 -1.97 16.61
CA THR A 232 -2.10 -3.39 16.28
C THR A 232 -2.61 -3.70 14.88
N GLY A 233 -3.32 -2.76 14.25
CA GLY A 233 -3.83 -2.93 12.89
C GLY A 233 -4.63 -1.74 12.38
N LEU A 234 -5.04 -1.86 11.12
CA LEU A 234 -5.92 -0.93 10.42
C LEU A 234 -7.16 -1.70 9.95
N LEU A 235 -8.34 -1.31 10.43
CA LEU A 235 -9.60 -1.84 9.92
C LEU A 235 -10.02 -1.03 8.70
N VAL A 236 -9.72 -1.55 7.51
CA VAL A 236 -10.14 -0.94 6.24
C VAL A 236 -11.66 -0.93 6.17
N ASN A 237 -12.24 0.24 5.92
CA ASN A 237 -13.70 0.44 5.89
C ASN A 237 -14.19 1.17 4.62
N GLY A 238 -13.32 1.37 3.64
CA GLY A 238 -13.67 2.03 2.39
C GLY A 238 -12.45 2.60 1.66
N GLN A 239 -12.72 3.45 0.68
CA GLN A 239 -11.71 4.28 0.01
C GLN A 239 -12.31 5.61 -0.41
N ILE A 240 -11.49 6.65 -0.52
CA ILE A 240 -11.93 7.94 -1.07
C ILE A 240 -11.80 7.98 -2.60
N GLU A 241 -10.75 7.34 -3.13
CA GLU A 241 -10.51 7.12 -4.55
C GLU A 241 -9.69 5.82 -4.72
N PRO A 242 -9.62 5.24 -5.94
CA PRO A 242 -8.88 4.00 -6.17
C PRO A 242 -7.43 4.06 -5.66
N GLY A 243 -7.08 3.17 -4.74
CA GLY A 243 -5.73 3.08 -4.16
C GLY A 243 -5.47 4.03 -2.98
N VAL A 244 -6.50 4.74 -2.50
CA VAL A 244 -6.43 5.60 -1.31
C VAL A 244 -7.48 5.14 -0.28
N PRO A 245 -7.18 4.07 0.48
CA PRO A 245 -8.11 3.47 1.42
C PRO A 245 -8.39 4.35 2.64
N THR A 246 -9.57 4.17 3.22
CA THR A 246 -9.94 4.65 4.55
C THR A 246 -9.93 3.49 5.54
N SER A 247 -9.45 3.74 6.74
CA SER A 247 -9.35 2.76 7.81
C SER A 247 -9.64 3.38 9.17
N LEU A 248 -9.95 2.55 10.16
CA LEU A 248 -9.89 2.90 11.57
C LEU A 248 -8.64 2.28 12.19
N LEU A 249 -7.86 3.07 12.92
CA LEU A 249 -6.73 2.57 13.69
C LEU A 249 -7.24 1.67 14.83
N ARG A 250 -6.52 0.56 15.08
CA ARG A 250 -6.83 -0.40 16.14
C ARG A 250 -5.71 -0.49 17.16
N GLY A 251 -6.04 -0.40 18.44
CA GLY A 251 -5.09 -0.43 19.56
C GLY A 251 -4.35 0.88 19.77
N GLY A 252 -3.59 0.95 20.86
CA GLY A 252 -2.85 2.14 21.27
C GLY A 252 -3.74 3.31 21.70
N PRO A 253 -3.16 4.47 22.03
CA PRO A 253 -3.92 5.63 22.48
C PRO A 253 -4.87 6.17 21.40
N TRP A 254 -4.58 5.92 20.13
CA TRP A 254 -5.32 6.44 18.98
C TRP A 254 -6.37 5.46 18.42
N ASP A 255 -6.80 4.45 19.18
CA ASP A 255 -7.86 3.52 18.76
C ASP A 255 -9.11 4.26 18.26
N GLY A 256 -9.65 3.79 17.14
CA GLY A 256 -10.80 4.39 16.46
C GLY A 256 -10.48 5.60 15.59
N GLN A 257 -9.24 6.11 15.58
CA GLN A 257 -8.85 7.23 14.72
C GLN A 257 -9.08 6.86 13.25
N ARG A 258 -9.80 7.74 12.53
CA ARG A 258 -9.95 7.62 11.08
C ARG A 258 -8.63 7.98 10.40
N ILE A 259 -8.16 7.06 9.56
CA ILE A 259 -6.96 7.22 8.74
C ILE A 259 -7.33 7.04 7.28
N VAL A 260 -6.94 7.99 6.45
CA VAL A 260 -6.79 7.83 5.01
C VAL A 260 -5.32 7.58 4.75
N SER A 261 -4.97 6.53 4.03
CA SER A 261 -3.56 6.27 3.67
C SER A 261 -3.35 6.23 2.18
N LYS A 262 -2.18 6.67 1.73
CA LYS A 262 -1.77 6.55 0.33
C LYS A 262 -0.30 6.21 0.20
N SER A 263 0.05 5.54 -0.89
CA SER A 263 1.45 5.45 -1.31
C SER A 263 1.93 6.79 -1.84
N GLY A 264 3.23 7.05 -1.75
CA GLY A 264 3.84 8.30 -2.22
C GLY A 264 3.63 8.57 -3.72
N ALA A 265 3.41 7.52 -4.51
CA ALA A 265 3.21 7.55 -5.95
C ALA A 265 1.74 7.65 -6.39
N PHE A 266 0.79 7.74 -5.45
CA PHE A 266 -0.64 7.71 -5.74
C PHE A 266 -1.32 9.08 -5.55
N GLY A 267 -2.45 9.21 -6.23
CA GLY A 267 -3.29 10.39 -6.28
C GLY A 267 -2.93 11.30 -7.43
N ASP A 268 -3.93 11.95 -8.02
CA ASP A 268 -3.69 13.03 -8.98
C ASP A 268 -3.05 14.25 -8.27
N PRO A 269 -2.53 15.22 -9.03
CA PRO A 269 -1.85 16.38 -8.44
C PRO A 269 -2.72 17.22 -7.48
N GLY A 270 -4.05 17.17 -7.60
CA GLY A 270 -4.99 17.91 -6.77
C GLY A 270 -5.53 17.15 -5.55
N LEU A 271 -5.16 15.88 -5.35
CA LEU A 271 -5.72 15.04 -4.27
C LEU A 271 -5.63 15.72 -2.89
N LEU A 272 -4.42 16.11 -2.46
CA LEU A 272 -4.24 16.69 -1.12
C LEU A 272 -4.95 18.04 -0.97
N ALA A 273 -4.95 18.87 -2.02
CA ALA A 273 -5.65 20.15 -2.02
C ALA A 273 -7.16 19.95 -1.81
N ARG A 274 -7.77 19.01 -2.55
CA ARG A 274 -9.20 18.66 -2.38
C ARG A 274 -9.51 18.16 -0.97
N LEU A 275 -8.66 17.29 -0.42
CA LEU A 275 -8.87 16.76 0.94
C LEU A 275 -8.80 17.86 2.00
N LEU A 276 -7.87 18.81 1.86
CA LEU A 276 -7.65 19.88 2.83
C LEU A 276 -8.58 21.09 2.62
N GLY A 277 -9.46 21.04 1.61
CA GLY A 277 -10.44 22.09 1.34
C GLY A 277 -9.86 23.31 0.61
N ILE A 278 -8.70 23.16 -0.05
CA ILE A 278 -8.11 24.19 -0.90
C ILE A 278 -8.84 24.14 -2.25
N GLN A 279 -9.57 25.20 -2.59
CA GLN A 279 -10.19 25.33 -3.90
C GLN A 279 -9.10 25.49 -4.96
N SER A 280 -9.20 24.74 -6.06
CA SER A 280 -8.32 24.91 -7.22
C SER A 280 -8.44 26.35 -7.72
N VAL A 281 -7.33 27.08 -7.76
CA VAL A 281 -7.21 28.30 -8.57
C VAL A 281 -7.19 27.93 -10.04
#